data_AF-A0A804PRR6-F1
#
_entry.id   AF-A0A804PRR6-F1
#
_cell.length_a   1.000
_cell.length_b   1.000
_cell.length_c   1.000
_cell.angle_alpha   90.00
_cell.angle_beta   90.00
_cell.angle_gamma   90.00
#
_symmetry.space_group_name_H-M   'P 1'
#
loop_
_entity.id
_entity.type
_entity.pdbx_description
1 polymer ?
#
loop_
_entity_poly.entity_id
_entity_poly.type
_entity_poly.pdbx_seq_one_letter_code
_entity_poly.pdbx_strand_id
1 'polypeptide(L)'
;MWLAMACLLRDQHEQWKHKYGNPCRSVKIFRCQLPRNNAFYSAQPPKHDGSDKPLCPGAPVCHWCGTWKGDKICSSCKKARYCYEKHQALHWRTGHKNDCLQIISSVASNSVLPAVGIGICLASKWFVG
;
A
#
# COMPACT_ATOMS: atom_id res chain seq x y z
N MET A 1 -19.48 -15.70 15.25
CA MET A 1 -18.53 -14.55 15.27
C MET A 1 -17.48 -14.60 16.39
N TRP A 2 -17.74 -15.21 17.56
CA TRP A 2 -16.83 -15.11 18.72
C TRP A 2 -15.58 -16.03 18.69
N LEU A 3 -15.64 -17.18 18.01
CA LEU A 3 -14.54 -18.16 18.04
C LEU A 3 -13.23 -17.63 17.41
N ALA A 4 -13.33 -16.75 16.41
CA ALA A 4 -12.17 -16.22 15.68
C ALA A 4 -11.19 -15.43 16.57
N MET A 5 -11.62 -14.96 17.74
CA MET A 5 -10.81 -14.13 18.64
C MET A 5 -10.50 -14.82 19.97
N ALA A 6 -10.79 -16.12 20.13
CA ALA A 6 -10.59 -16.83 21.40
C ALA A 6 -9.13 -16.77 21.89
N CYS A 7 -8.16 -16.86 20.98
CA CYS A 7 -6.74 -16.74 21.32
C CYS A 7 -6.37 -15.32 21.77
N LEU A 8 -6.92 -14.29 21.12
CA LEU A 8 -6.70 -12.89 21.49
C LEU A 8 -7.30 -12.58 22.86
N LEU A 9 -8.54 -13.03 23.12
CA LEU A 9 -9.21 -12.84 24.41
C LEU A 9 -8.44 -13.55 25.54
N ARG A 10 -7.94 -14.77 25.28
CA ARG A 10 -7.08 -15.49 26.22
C ARG A 10 -5.80 -14.74 26.52
N ASP A 11 -5.14 -14.19 25.49
CA ASP A 11 -3.94 -13.38 25.69
C ASP A 11 -4.22 -12.14 26.52
N GLN A 12 -5.30 -11.39 26.22
CA GLN A 12 -5.71 -10.22 27.00
C GLN A 12 -5.95 -10.58 28.48
N HIS A 13 -6.60 -11.71 28.74
CA HIS A 13 -6.82 -12.22 30.10
C HIS A 13 -5.51 -12.52 30.82
N GLU A 14 -4.57 -13.23 30.18
CA GLU A 14 -3.27 -13.53 30.79
C GLU A 14 -2.43 -12.26 31.05
N GLN A 15 -2.48 -11.29 30.12
CA GLN A 15 -1.82 -9.99 30.29
C GLN A 15 -2.42 -9.20 31.47
N TRP A 16 -3.72 -9.32 31.71
CA TRP A 16 -4.39 -8.63 32.82
C TRP A 16 -4.01 -9.18 34.19
N LYS A 17 -3.70 -10.49 34.31
CA LYS A 17 -3.24 -11.08 35.58
C LYS A 17 -1.88 -10.56 36.02
N HIS A 18 -1.06 -10.07 35.10
CA HIS A 18 0.35 -9.77 35.33
C HIS A 18 0.60 -8.37 35.94
N LYS A 19 -0.22 -7.95 36.93
CA LYS A 19 -0.13 -6.60 37.55
C LYS A 19 1.03 -6.41 38.53
N TYR A 20 1.65 -7.48 39.04
CA TYR A 20 2.63 -7.43 40.14
C TYR A 20 4.01 -8.00 39.80
N GLY A 21 4.47 -7.87 38.55
CA GLY A 21 5.77 -8.41 38.11
C GLY A 21 6.48 -7.52 37.09
N ASN A 22 7.67 -7.96 36.65
CA ASN A 22 8.52 -7.28 35.66
C ASN A 22 7.67 -6.65 34.52
N PRO A 23 7.77 -5.33 34.26
CA PRO A 23 6.93 -4.62 33.28
C PRO A 23 7.19 -5.02 31.82
N CYS A 24 8.14 -5.93 31.55
CA CYS A 24 8.36 -6.53 30.23
C CYS A 24 7.12 -7.28 29.75
N ARG A 25 6.29 -6.58 28.97
CA ARG A 25 5.14 -7.13 28.25
C ARG A 25 5.52 -7.46 26.80
N SER A 26 5.24 -8.68 26.35
CA SER A 26 5.39 -9.05 24.94
C SER A 26 4.19 -8.56 24.12
N VAL A 27 4.44 -7.96 22.95
CA VAL A 27 3.37 -7.67 21.97
C VAL A 27 3.13 -8.92 21.15
N LYS A 28 1.92 -9.49 21.24
CA LYS A 28 1.52 -10.65 20.42
C LYS A 28 0.64 -10.19 19.27
N ILE A 29 1.02 -10.57 18.05
CA ILE A 29 0.28 -10.22 16.84
C ILE A 29 -0.41 -11.49 16.35
N PHE A 30 -1.73 -11.51 16.44
CA PHE A 30 -2.54 -12.57 15.87
C PHE A 30 -2.94 -12.19 14.45
N ARG A 31 -2.78 -13.12 13.50
CA ARG A 31 -3.27 -13.00 12.13
C ARG A 31 -4.35 -14.06 11.94
N CYS A 32 -5.46 -13.70 11.30
CA CYS A 32 -6.39 -14.70 10.79
C CYS A 32 -5.71 -15.44 9.63
N GLN A 33 -5.09 -16.58 9.94
CA GLN A 33 -4.46 -17.41 8.93
C GLN A 33 -5.52 -18.32 8.31
N LEU A 34 -5.69 -18.24 6.99
CA LEU A 34 -6.51 -19.20 6.26
C LEU A 34 -5.91 -20.61 6.43
N PRO A 35 -6.74 -21.67 6.48
CA PRO A 35 -6.23 -23.03 6.47
C PRO A 35 -5.37 -23.27 5.22
N ARG A 36 -4.34 -24.11 5.35
CA ARG A 36 -3.42 -24.42 4.25
C ARG A 36 -4.16 -24.87 2.99
N ASN A 37 -5.17 -25.72 3.18
CA ASN A 37 -6.11 -26.09 2.12
C ASN A 37 -7.29 -25.14 2.18
N ASN A 38 -7.47 -24.31 1.14
CA ASN A 38 -8.59 -23.39 1.02
C ASN A 38 -8.95 -23.20 -0.47
N ALA A 39 -10.11 -22.63 -0.76
CA ALA A 39 -10.61 -22.46 -2.13
C ALA A 39 -9.92 -21.32 -2.92
N PHE A 40 -9.09 -20.50 -2.27
CA PHE A 40 -8.51 -19.29 -2.88
C PHE A 40 -7.03 -19.46 -3.25
N TYR A 41 -6.29 -20.26 -2.50
CA TYR A 41 -4.85 -20.43 -2.66
C TYR A 41 -4.46 -21.90 -2.75
N SER A 42 -3.50 -22.20 -3.63
CA SER A 42 -2.88 -23.52 -3.71
C SER A 42 -2.17 -23.86 -2.39
N ALA A 43 -2.27 -25.12 -1.96
CA ALA A 43 -1.57 -25.63 -0.78
C ALA A 43 -0.05 -25.77 -0.98
N GLN A 44 0.40 -25.72 -2.24
CA GLN A 44 1.80 -25.73 -2.62
C GLN A 44 2.26 -24.30 -2.95
N PRO A 45 3.47 -23.92 -2.53
CA PRO A 45 4.02 -22.61 -2.85
C PRO A 45 4.22 -22.46 -4.38
N PRO A 46 4.09 -21.24 -4.91
CA PRO A 46 4.54 -20.89 -6.26
C PRO A 46 5.99 -21.34 -6.49
N LYS A 47 6.30 -21.88 -7.67
CA LYS A 47 7.64 -22.42 -7.96
C LYS A 47 8.65 -21.35 -8.38
N HIS A 48 8.19 -20.11 -8.65
CA HIS A 48 9.02 -19.01 -9.13
C HIS A 48 9.85 -19.37 -10.38
N ASP A 49 9.34 -20.31 -11.20
CA ASP A 49 9.89 -20.73 -12.48
C ASP A 49 9.36 -19.87 -13.66
N GLY A 50 8.62 -18.80 -13.33
CA GLY A 50 7.97 -17.93 -14.30
C GLY A 50 6.60 -18.43 -14.78
N SER A 51 6.13 -19.59 -14.33
CA SER A 51 4.78 -20.08 -14.64
C SER A 51 3.68 -19.38 -13.85
N ASP A 52 4.03 -18.75 -12.73
CA ASP A 52 3.15 -18.02 -11.82
C ASP A 52 2.64 -16.73 -12.47
N LYS A 53 1.60 -16.85 -13.32
CA LYS A 53 0.94 -15.69 -13.92
C LYS A 53 0.00 -15.05 -12.90
N PRO A 54 0.11 -13.74 -12.65
CA PRO A 54 -0.87 -13.06 -11.79
C PRO A 54 -2.26 -13.17 -12.43
N LEU A 55 -3.26 -13.59 -11.64
CA LEU A 55 -4.65 -13.74 -12.07
C LEU A 55 -5.25 -12.41 -12.58
N CYS A 56 -4.75 -11.29 -12.07
CA CYS A 56 -5.23 -9.95 -12.37
C CYS A 56 -4.05 -8.97 -12.38
N PRO A 57 -4.05 -7.94 -13.25
CA PRO A 57 -3.15 -6.80 -13.09
C PRO A 57 -3.31 -6.26 -11.67
N GLY A 58 -2.24 -6.32 -10.87
CA GLY A 58 -2.31 -5.95 -9.45
C GLY A 58 -2.96 -4.59 -9.25
N ALA A 59 -3.79 -4.46 -8.22
CA ALA A 59 -4.44 -3.19 -7.91
C ALA A 59 -3.36 -2.12 -7.66
N PRO A 60 -3.53 -0.89 -8.19
CA PRO A 60 -2.59 0.17 -7.94
C PRO A 60 -2.57 0.52 -6.46
N VAL A 61 -1.45 0.28 -5.79
CA VAL A 61 -1.26 0.59 -4.37
C VAL A 61 -0.56 1.94 -4.19
N CYS A 62 -0.68 2.49 -2.99
CA CYS A 62 0.03 3.69 -2.58
C CYS A 62 1.55 3.48 -2.69
N HIS A 63 2.26 4.36 -3.39
CA HIS A 63 3.72 4.29 -3.55
C HIS A 63 4.49 4.55 -2.26
N TRP A 64 3.85 5.20 -1.27
CA TRP A 64 4.50 5.50 0.00
C TRP A 64 4.38 4.37 1.02
N CYS A 65 3.16 3.84 1.26
CA CYS A 65 2.96 2.75 2.24
C CYS A 65 2.90 1.35 1.62
N GLY A 66 2.76 1.23 0.30
CA GLY A 66 2.63 -0.05 -0.41
C GLY A 66 1.40 -0.88 -0.07
N THR A 67 0.52 -0.41 0.82
CA THR A 67 -0.48 -1.28 1.46
C THR A 67 -1.90 -1.02 0.94
N TRP A 68 -2.31 0.25 0.84
CA TRP A 68 -3.70 0.62 0.56
C TRP A 68 -3.84 1.08 -0.89
N LYS A 69 -5.05 0.97 -1.45
CA LYS A 69 -5.38 1.40 -2.81
C LYS A 69 -4.97 2.87 -3.03
N GLY A 70 -4.22 3.10 -4.11
CA GLY A 70 -3.70 4.41 -4.49
C GLY A 70 -4.66 5.15 -5.40
N ASP A 71 -5.68 5.79 -4.84
CA ASP A 71 -6.68 6.54 -5.61
C ASP A 71 -6.25 7.96 -5.94
N LYS A 72 -5.38 8.57 -5.13
CA LYS A 72 -4.88 9.92 -5.36
C LYS A 72 -3.63 9.86 -6.22
N ILE A 73 -3.64 10.52 -7.36
CA ILE A 73 -2.53 10.49 -8.32
C ILE A 73 -1.74 11.80 -8.20
N CYS A 74 -0.40 11.73 -8.27
CA CYS A 74 0.41 12.93 -8.40
C CYS A 74 0.00 13.70 -9.67
N SER A 75 -0.44 14.95 -9.52
CA SER A 75 -0.90 15.77 -10.65
C SER A 75 0.19 16.08 -11.67
N SER A 76 1.46 16.07 -11.23
CA SER A 76 2.61 16.41 -12.06
C SER A 76 3.06 15.24 -12.94
N CYS A 77 3.53 14.12 -12.34
CA CYS A 77 4.00 12.96 -13.13
C CYS A 77 2.89 11.99 -13.56
N LYS A 78 1.69 12.05 -12.95
CA LYS A 78 0.57 11.12 -13.15
C LYS A 78 0.89 9.63 -12.91
N LYS A 79 2.07 9.31 -12.38
CA LYS A 79 2.55 7.95 -12.18
C LYS A 79 2.46 7.48 -10.73
N ALA A 80 2.93 8.32 -9.80
CA ALA A 80 2.85 8.01 -8.39
C ALA A 80 1.39 8.11 -7.88
N ARG A 81 1.00 7.14 -7.06
CA ARG A 81 -0.35 7.02 -6.50
C ARG A 81 -0.31 6.92 -4.98
N TYR A 82 -1.34 7.42 -4.31
CA TYR A 82 -1.41 7.56 -2.87
C TYR A 82 -2.80 7.22 -2.33
N CYS A 83 -2.85 6.55 -1.18
CA CYS A 83 -4.14 6.27 -0.52
C CYS A 83 -4.68 7.49 0.23
N TYR A 84 -3.82 8.46 0.57
CA TYR A 84 -4.23 9.70 1.22
C TYR A 84 -3.25 10.85 0.94
N GLU A 85 -3.71 12.09 1.10
CA GLU A 85 -2.91 13.32 0.86
C GLU A 85 -1.70 13.40 1.79
N LYS A 86 -1.84 12.95 3.05
CA LYS A 86 -0.71 12.88 3.98
C LYS A 86 0.44 12.03 3.44
N HIS A 87 0.14 10.89 2.80
CA HIS A 87 1.17 10.04 2.19
C HIS A 87 1.79 10.71 0.96
N GLN A 88 0.99 11.43 0.17
CA GLN A 88 1.52 12.21 -0.94
C GLN A 88 2.48 13.31 -0.46
N ALA A 89 2.08 14.09 0.54
CA ALA A 89 2.90 15.17 1.10
C ALA A 89 4.17 14.65 1.80
N LEU A 90 4.10 13.51 2.46
CA LEU A 90 5.25 12.88 3.09
C LEU A 90 6.22 12.30 2.05
N HIS A 91 5.70 11.59 1.04
CA HIS A 91 6.52 11.08 -0.06
C HIS A 91 7.18 12.20 -0.87
N TRP A 92 6.45 13.30 -1.10
CA TRP A 92 6.98 14.49 -1.76
C TRP A 92 8.24 15.02 -1.08
N ARG A 93 8.20 15.15 0.26
CA ARG A 93 9.32 15.65 1.06
C ARG A 93 10.49 14.68 1.17
N THR A 94 10.23 13.37 1.10
CA THR A 94 11.24 12.33 1.37
C THR A 94 11.97 11.83 0.13
N GLY A 95 11.42 12.00 -1.07
CA GLY A 95 12.11 11.59 -2.30
C GLY A 95 11.37 11.90 -3.60
N HIS A 96 10.03 11.80 -3.59
CA HIS A 96 9.26 11.90 -4.82
C HIS A 96 9.43 13.22 -5.56
N LYS A 97 9.79 14.32 -4.89
CA LYS A 97 10.07 15.59 -5.57
C LYS A 97 11.13 15.43 -6.68
N ASN A 98 12.20 14.68 -6.41
CA ASN A 98 13.27 14.44 -7.37
C ASN A 98 12.84 13.39 -8.41
N ASP A 99 12.25 12.29 -7.95
CA ASP A 99 11.78 11.21 -8.83
C ASP A 99 10.71 11.69 -9.81
N CYS A 100 9.84 12.61 -9.37
CA CYS A 100 8.75 13.16 -10.18
C CYS A 100 9.29 13.86 -11.43
N LEU A 101 10.38 14.62 -11.29
CA LEU A 101 11.02 15.29 -12.43
C LEU A 101 11.62 14.26 -13.40
N GLN A 102 12.31 13.26 -12.87
CA GLN A 102 12.92 12.20 -13.69
C GLN A 102 11.86 11.38 -14.45
N ILE A 103 10.73 11.09 -13.80
CA ILE A 103 9.61 10.38 -14.43
C ILE A 103 9.03 11.23 -15.57
N ILE A 104 8.85 12.53 -15.38
CA ILE A 104 8.32 13.42 -16.42
C ILE A 104 9.26 13.46 -17.63
N SER A 105 10.57 13.61 -17.41
CA SER A 105 11.57 13.56 -18.48
C SER A 105 11.51 12.24 -19.26
N SER A 106 11.38 11.12 -18.55
CA SER A 106 11.29 9.79 -19.16
C SER A 106 10.00 9.60 -19.98
N VAL A 107 8.88 10.13 -19.49
CA VAL A 107 7.59 10.06 -20.21
C VAL A 107 7.62 10.92 -21.47
N ALA A 108 8.24 12.10 -21.43
CA ALA A 108 8.41 12.96 -22.60
C ALA A 108 9.25 12.28 -23.71
N SER A 109 10.28 11.52 -23.33
CA SER A 109 11.08 10.73 -24.29
C SER A 109 10.28 9.59 -24.92
N ASN A 110 9.32 9.00 -24.20
CA ASN A 110 8.51 7.89 -24.68
C ASN A 110 7.24 8.32 -25.44
N SER A 111 6.81 9.58 -25.30
CA SER A 111 5.65 10.13 -26.00
C SER A 111 6.03 10.65 -27.39
N VAL A 112 6.49 9.76 -28.28
CA VAL A 112 6.33 9.95 -29.73
C VAL A 112 5.02 9.27 -30.12
N LEU A 113 3.87 9.91 -29.87
CA LEU A 113 2.56 9.49 -30.41
C LEU A 113 1.63 10.72 -30.60
N PRO A 114 0.68 10.65 -31.54
CA PRO A 114 0.18 11.83 -32.25
C PRO A 114 -0.84 12.63 -31.46
N ALA A 115 -0.87 13.92 -31.79
CA ALA A 115 -1.73 14.95 -31.23
C ALA A 115 -3.22 14.59 -31.31
N VAL A 116 -3.87 14.41 -30.15
CA VAL A 116 -5.32 14.59 -30.04
C VAL A 116 -5.64 15.21 -28.67
N GLY A 117 -6.14 16.46 -28.70
CA GLY A 117 -6.94 17.07 -27.64
C GLY A 117 -6.22 17.49 -26.36
N ILE A 118 -5.65 18.70 -26.37
CA ILE A 118 -5.19 19.42 -25.18
C ILE A 118 -6.40 19.77 -24.30
N GLY A 119 -6.70 18.93 -23.30
CA GLY A 119 -7.54 19.29 -22.17
C GLY A 119 -6.70 20.02 -21.11
N ILE A 120 -6.68 21.34 -21.16
CA ILE A 120 -6.02 22.17 -20.13
C ILE A 120 -6.88 22.12 -18.87
N CYS A 121 -6.67 21.14 -17.99
CA CYS A 121 -7.23 21.21 -16.64
C CYS A 121 -6.32 22.08 -15.78
N LEU A 122 -6.66 23.37 -15.65
CA LEU A 122 -6.19 24.20 -14.54
C LEU A 122 -6.67 23.56 -13.24
N ALA A 123 -5.75 22.93 -12.49
CA ALA A 123 -6.00 22.55 -11.11
C ALA A 123 -5.40 23.61 -10.18
N SER A 124 -6.29 24.20 -9.40
CA SER A 124 -6.13 25.39 -8.58
C SER A 124 -5.05 25.27 -7.50
N LYS A 125 -4.35 26.38 -7.32
CA LYS A 125 -3.32 26.68 -6.32
C LYS A 125 -3.84 26.44 -4.90
N TRP A 126 -3.27 25.48 -4.17
CA TRP A 126 -3.46 25.37 -2.72
C TRP A 126 -2.36 26.15 -2.01
N PHE A 127 -2.73 27.32 -1.49
CA PHE A 127 -1.93 28.12 -0.57
C PHE A 127 -2.59 28.00 0.81
N VAL A 128 -1.93 27.35 1.75
CA VAL A 128 -2.26 27.47 3.17
C VAL A 128 -0.94 27.75 3.87
N GLY A 129 -0.79 29.01 4.27
CA GLY A 129 0.16 29.44 5.28
C GLY A 129 -0.45 29.30 6.67
#